data_AF-A0A3D2WD05-F1
#
_entry.id   AF-A0A3D2WD05-F1
#
_cell.length_a   1.000
_cell.length_b   1.000
_cell.length_c   1.000
_cell.angle_alpha   90.00
_cell.angle_beta   90.00
_cell.angle_gamma   90.00
#
_symmetry.space_group_name_H-M   'P 1'
#
loop_
_entity.id
_entity.type
_entity.pdbx_description
1 polymer ?
#
loop_
_entity_poly.entity_id
_entity_poly.type
_entity_poly.pdbx_seq_one_letter_code
_entity_poly.pdbx_strand_id
1 'polypeptide(L)'
;MSPSQGLIVNKTYLFRSVALIALFAILEGCSVGSYPLPPDTRIETVTDILHGVEIRDDYRWLEEQDAPETRAWIQDQNVYAEDIIGESEIRDEFRSRLSELIDTDEVGSTRQAGDWEYFTMRRQGEEASRIYRRVASIDSEPSTEEEYEVVLDPADLDPTYRTLVSIMDFSLDGTLMMYSIRQGGADEIAVRIRDLESGEDLPDRLADALYSGVEFDDTGTGFYYTYRSRETGPRIRHHTLGQDLSEDEEIWGEGYGPTAFIGMD
;
A
#
# COMPACT_ATOMS: atom_id res chain seq x y z
N MET A 1 -51.42 -72.83 50.53
CA MET A 1 -49.97 -73.11 50.39
C MET A 1 -49.35 -71.96 49.64
N SER A 2 -48.45 -71.20 50.28
CA SER A 2 -47.59 -70.19 49.63
C SER A 2 -46.66 -70.90 48.62
N PRO A 3 -46.22 -70.29 47.50
CA PRO A 3 -45.23 -69.21 47.58
C PRO A 3 -45.29 -68.12 46.48
N SER A 4 -44.43 -67.12 46.70
CA SER A 4 -43.69 -66.35 45.68
C SER A 4 -44.38 -65.17 44.99
N GLN A 5 -44.23 -63.99 45.60
CA GLN A 5 -44.29 -62.71 44.89
C GLN A 5 -42.98 -62.49 44.11
N GLY A 6 -43.08 -62.33 42.80
CA GLY A 6 -42.01 -61.86 41.92
C GLY A 6 -42.43 -60.56 41.25
N LEU A 7 -41.69 -59.49 41.54
CA LEU A 7 -41.91 -58.13 41.07
C LEU A 7 -41.69 -58.03 39.55
N ILE A 8 -42.73 -57.72 38.78
CA ILE A 8 -42.60 -57.32 37.36
C ILE A 8 -42.37 -55.81 37.34
N VAL A 9 -41.12 -55.38 37.20
CA VAL A 9 -40.81 -53.97 36.92
C VAL A 9 -40.92 -53.74 35.41
N ASN A 10 -41.86 -52.87 35.06
CA ASN A 10 -42.23 -52.46 33.71
C ASN A 10 -41.04 -51.99 32.87
N LYS A 11 -40.81 -52.66 31.74
CA LYS A 11 -39.86 -52.30 30.66
C LYS A 11 -40.20 -51.00 29.90
N THR A 12 -41.19 -50.24 30.34
CA THR A 12 -41.75 -49.11 29.56
C THR A 12 -41.12 -47.75 29.88
N TYR A 13 -40.30 -47.63 30.93
CA TYR A 13 -39.66 -46.35 31.29
C TYR A 13 -38.28 -46.13 30.68
N LEU A 14 -37.65 -47.16 30.11
CA LEU A 14 -36.25 -47.06 29.66
C LEU A 14 -36.08 -46.41 28.26
N PHE A 15 -37.15 -46.35 27.45
CA PHE A 15 -37.06 -45.80 26.08
C PHE A 15 -37.50 -44.34 25.93
N ARG A 16 -38.07 -43.72 26.97
CA ARG A 16 -38.41 -42.28 26.96
C ARG A 16 -37.31 -41.37 27.51
N SER A 17 -36.30 -41.93 28.20
CA SER A 17 -35.22 -41.15 28.80
C SER A 17 -34.02 -40.93 27.87
N VAL A 18 -33.83 -41.75 26.83
CA VAL A 18 -32.70 -41.58 25.89
C VAL A 18 -32.98 -40.48 24.85
N ALA A 19 -34.24 -40.30 24.45
CA ALA A 19 -34.62 -39.26 23.48
C ALA A 19 -34.58 -37.83 24.07
N LEU A 20 -34.69 -37.66 25.39
CA LEU A 20 -34.59 -36.35 26.04
C LEU A 20 -33.14 -35.90 26.29
N ILE A 21 -32.20 -36.84 26.43
CA ILE A 21 -30.77 -36.54 26.60
C ILE A 21 -30.12 -36.19 25.24
N ALA A 22 -30.58 -36.82 24.15
CA ALA A 22 -30.12 -36.48 22.80
C ALA A 22 -30.60 -35.10 22.31
N LEU A 23 -31.67 -34.53 22.89
CA LEU A 23 -32.16 -33.19 22.52
C LEU A 23 -31.48 -32.05 23.28
N PHE A 24 -30.85 -32.32 24.43
CA PHE A 24 -30.05 -31.33 25.15
C PHE A 24 -28.61 -31.23 24.62
N ALA A 25 -28.08 -32.30 24.01
CA ALA A 25 -26.73 -32.31 23.43
C ALA A 25 -26.60 -31.58 22.08
N ILE A 26 -27.70 -31.08 21.50
CA ILE A 26 -27.67 -30.35 20.21
C ILE A 26 -27.66 -28.82 20.42
N LEU A 27 -27.85 -28.33 21.66
CA LEU A 27 -27.81 -26.90 21.97
C LEU A 27 -26.43 -26.37 22.39
N GLU A 28 -25.42 -27.23 22.55
CA GLU A 28 -24.03 -26.81 22.76
C GLU A 28 -23.30 -26.47 21.45
N GLY A 29 -23.95 -26.63 20.29
CA GLY A 29 -23.35 -26.44 18.96
C GLY A 29 -23.31 -25.00 18.43
N CYS A 30 -23.87 -24.03 19.17
CA CYS A 30 -23.72 -22.61 18.82
C CYS A 30 -22.95 -21.89 19.92
N SER A 31 -21.69 -22.27 20.10
CA SER A 31 -20.68 -21.33 20.58
C SER A 31 -20.54 -20.25 19.50
N VAL A 32 -21.39 -19.21 19.54
CA VAL A 32 -20.97 -17.91 19.01
C VAL A 32 -19.72 -17.58 19.80
N GLY A 33 -18.54 -17.69 19.17
CA GLY A 33 -17.28 -17.43 19.84
C GLY A 33 -17.38 -16.11 20.58
N SER A 34 -17.30 -16.14 21.91
CA SER A 34 -17.30 -14.92 22.70
C SER A 34 -15.93 -14.29 22.49
N TYR A 35 -15.83 -13.39 21.52
CA TYR A 35 -14.65 -12.56 21.37
C TYR A 35 -14.39 -11.77 22.66
N PRO A 36 -13.13 -11.40 22.93
CA PRO A 36 -12.83 -10.50 24.03
C PRO A 36 -13.60 -9.19 23.83
N LEU A 37 -13.79 -8.44 24.90
CA LEU A 37 -14.24 -7.05 24.74
C LEU A 37 -13.13 -6.24 24.06
N PRO A 38 -13.46 -5.32 23.16
CA PRO A 38 -12.46 -4.45 22.55
C PRO A 38 -11.77 -3.59 23.62
N PRO A 39 -10.55 -3.10 23.35
CA PRO A 39 -9.86 -2.15 24.21
C PRO A 39 -10.73 -0.91 24.46
N ASP A 40 -10.73 -0.43 25.70
CA ASP A 40 -11.46 0.78 26.07
C ASP A 40 -10.90 1.98 25.30
N THR A 41 -11.78 2.88 24.86
CA THR A 41 -11.38 4.06 24.10
C THR A 41 -11.87 5.29 24.84
N ARG A 42 -10.92 6.14 25.23
CA ARG A 42 -11.22 7.39 25.94
C ARG A 42 -12.14 8.26 25.10
N ILE A 43 -13.22 8.72 25.73
CA ILE A 43 -14.16 9.67 25.16
C ILE A 43 -13.77 11.08 25.63
N GLU A 44 -13.46 11.95 24.69
CA GLU A 44 -13.30 13.38 24.90
C GLU A 44 -14.04 14.12 23.79
N THR A 45 -15.27 14.55 24.10
CA THR A 45 -16.10 15.25 23.14
C THR A 45 -15.52 16.61 22.77
N VAL A 46 -15.16 16.75 21.51
CA VAL A 46 -15.03 18.03 20.82
C VAL A 46 -16.32 18.29 20.03
N THR A 47 -16.85 19.51 20.07
CA THR A 47 -18.05 19.88 19.31
C THR A 47 -17.73 20.99 18.33
N ASP A 48 -17.94 20.72 17.04
CA ASP A 48 -17.89 21.71 15.98
C ASP A 48 -19.29 22.25 15.67
N ILE A 49 -19.38 23.49 15.19
CA ILE A 49 -20.63 24.08 14.69
C ILE A 49 -20.47 24.33 13.20
N LEU A 50 -21.06 23.47 12.38
CA LEU A 50 -21.05 23.60 10.93
C LEU A 50 -22.43 24.06 10.45
N HIS A 51 -22.48 25.24 9.82
CA HIS A 51 -23.73 25.84 9.31
C HIS A 51 -24.84 25.97 10.38
N GLY A 52 -24.45 26.20 11.64
CA GLY A 52 -25.38 26.30 12.77
C GLY A 52 -25.84 24.95 13.35
N VAL A 53 -25.28 23.83 12.89
CA VAL A 53 -25.53 22.49 13.42
C VAL A 53 -24.34 22.04 14.27
N GLU A 54 -24.62 21.61 15.50
CA GLU A 54 -23.62 21.01 16.38
C GLU A 54 -23.28 19.58 15.92
N ILE A 55 -21.99 19.30 15.77
CA ILE A 55 -21.45 17.98 15.41
C ILE A 55 -20.44 17.59 16.49
N ARG A 56 -20.68 16.46 17.14
CA ARG A 56 -19.83 15.94 18.22
C ARG A 56 -18.84 14.93 17.66
N ASP A 57 -17.60 15.04 18.07
CA ASP A 57 -16.52 14.12 17.80
C ASP A 57 -15.85 13.73 19.12
N ASP A 58 -16.20 12.54 19.61
CA ASP A 58 -15.74 12.00 20.89
C ASP A 58 -14.30 11.48 20.84
N TYR A 59 -13.71 11.39 19.65
CA TYR A 59 -12.42 10.73 19.42
C TYR A 59 -11.45 11.60 18.60
N ARG A 60 -11.68 12.91 18.53
CA ARG A 60 -10.82 13.89 17.83
C ARG A 60 -9.34 13.74 18.19
N TRP A 61 -9.04 13.34 19.43
CA TRP A 61 -7.68 13.12 19.90
C TRP A 61 -6.92 12.03 19.13
N LEU A 62 -7.61 11.08 18.47
CA LEU A 62 -7.01 10.06 17.61
C LEU A 62 -6.47 10.63 16.28
N GLU A 63 -6.85 11.86 15.90
CA GLU A 63 -6.30 12.52 14.71
C GLU A 63 -4.82 12.89 14.88
N GLU A 64 -4.36 13.05 16.12
CA GLU A 64 -2.95 13.31 16.45
C GLU A 64 -2.14 12.00 16.39
N GLN A 65 -1.74 11.62 15.18
CA GLN A 65 -1.17 10.30 14.88
C GLN A 65 0.10 9.96 15.68
N ASP A 66 0.91 10.97 16.00
CA ASP A 66 2.18 10.81 16.73
C ASP A 66 2.03 10.94 18.25
N ALA A 67 0.84 11.30 18.74
CA ALA A 67 0.61 11.41 20.17
C ALA A 67 0.83 10.04 20.85
N PRO A 68 1.55 9.98 21.98
CA PRO A 68 1.80 8.71 22.67
C PRO A 68 0.53 7.91 22.98
N GLU A 69 -0.57 8.60 23.31
CA GLU A 69 -1.86 7.97 23.57
C GLU A 69 -2.45 7.32 22.31
N THR A 70 -2.41 8.00 21.16
CA THR A 70 -2.90 7.47 19.88
C THR A 70 -2.08 6.25 19.46
N ARG A 71 -0.75 6.31 19.62
CA ARG A 71 0.13 5.18 19.34
C ARG A 71 -0.18 3.97 20.23
N ALA A 72 -0.43 4.20 21.52
CA ALA A 72 -0.83 3.14 22.45
C ALA A 72 -2.18 2.53 22.06
N TRP A 73 -3.16 3.37 21.72
CA TRP A 73 -4.46 2.90 21.26
C TRP A 73 -4.37 2.05 19.99
N ILE A 74 -3.58 2.47 18.99
CA ILE A 74 -3.34 1.68 17.76
C ILE A 74 -2.73 0.32 18.11
N GLN A 75 -1.77 0.29 19.03
CA GLN A 75 -1.13 -0.94 19.47
C GLN A 75 -2.14 -1.89 20.15
N ASP A 76 -2.98 -1.37 21.04
CA ASP A 76 -4.01 -2.16 21.73
C ASP A 76 -5.03 -2.72 20.75
N GLN A 77 -5.45 -1.94 19.75
CA GLN A 77 -6.36 -2.42 18.69
C GLN A 77 -5.70 -3.49 17.82
N ASN A 78 -4.41 -3.34 17.47
CA ASN A 78 -3.68 -4.37 16.72
C ASN A 78 -3.57 -5.68 17.51
N VAL A 79 -3.28 -5.62 18.81
CA VAL A 79 -3.25 -6.79 19.68
C VAL A 79 -4.62 -7.45 19.76
N TYR A 80 -5.68 -6.66 19.93
CA TYR A 80 -7.06 -7.18 19.96
C TYR A 80 -7.46 -7.84 18.63
N ALA A 81 -7.09 -7.24 17.50
CA ALA A 81 -7.33 -7.83 16.18
C ALA A 81 -6.60 -9.16 16.00
N GLU A 82 -5.35 -9.27 16.46
CA GLU A 82 -4.59 -10.52 16.42
C GLU A 82 -5.07 -11.56 17.46
N ASP A 83 -5.74 -11.17 18.55
CA ASP A 83 -6.38 -12.15 19.46
C ASP A 83 -7.64 -12.77 18.83
N ILE A 84 -8.33 -12.02 17.97
CA ILE A 84 -9.52 -12.48 17.26
C ILE A 84 -9.19 -13.28 16.01
N ILE A 85 -8.33 -12.70 15.15
CA ILE A 85 -8.01 -13.26 13.83
C ILE A 85 -6.82 -14.21 13.94
N GLY A 86 -5.77 -13.72 14.61
CA GLY A 86 -4.55 -14.43 14.97
C GLY A 86 -3.91 -15.25 13.86
N GLU A 87 -3.04 -16.15 14.29
CA GLU A 87 -2.59 -17.26 13.46
C GLU A 87 -3.56 -18.43 13.63
N SER A 88 -4.07 -18.92 12.51
CA SER A 88 -4.96 -20.06 12.46
C SER A 88 -4.63 -20.90 11.24
N GLU A 89 -4.94 -22.20 11.30
CA GLU A 89 -4.69 -23.12 10.18
C GLU A 89 -5.34 -22.63 8.88
N ILE A 90 -6.53 -22.03 8.96
CA ILE A 90 -7.20 -21.47 7.79
C ILE A 90 -6.50 -20.22 7.25
N ARG A 91 -5.94 -19.36 8.13
CA ARG A 91 -5.14 -18.21 7.71
C ARG A 91 -3.85 -18.67 7.04
N ASP A 92 -3.21 -19.72 7.55
CA ASP A 92 -2.03 -20.33 6.94
C ASP A 92 -2.34 -20.90 5.55
N GLU A 93 -3.48 -21.60 5.40
CA GLU A 93 -3.94 -22.13 4.12
C GLU A 93 -4.20 -21.00 3.11
N PHE A 94 -4.91 -19.94 3.53
CA PHE A 94 -5.14 -18.77 2.68
C PHE A 94 -3.85 -18.05 2.32
N ARG A 95 -2.94 -17.86 3.28
CA ARG A 95 -1.64 -17.23 3.06
C ARG A 95 -0.84 -18.02 2.02
N SER A 96 -0.72 -19.33 2.19
CA SER A 96 -0.03 -20.22 1.24
C SER A 96 -0.67 -20.14 -0.15
N ARG A 97 -2.00 -20.26 -0.22
CA ARG A 97 -2.70 -20.26 -1.50
C ARG A 97 -2.63 -18.92 -2.22
N LEU A 98 -2.72 -17.82 -1.48
CA LEU A 98 -2.59 -16.48 -2.04
C LEU A 98 -1.16 -16.24 -2.52
N SER A 99 -0.15 -16.61 -1.73
CA SER A 99 1.27 -16.53 -2.14
C SER A 99 1.52 -17.27 -3.45
N GLU A 100 1.04 -18.51 -3.60
CA GLU A 100 1.15 -19.25 -4.87
C GLU A 100 0.51 -18.56 -6.08
N LEU A 101 -0.55 -17.77 -5.86
CA LEU A 101 -1.32 -17.13 -6.93
C LEU A 101 -0.76 -15.77 -7.33
N ILE A 102 -0.16 -15.03 -6.40
CA ILE A 102 0.39 -13.69 -6.64
C ILE A 102 1.88 -13.71 -6.97
N ASP A 103 2.57 -14.79 -6.60
CA ASP A 103 3.99 -14.99 -6.90
C ASP A 103 4.17 -15.43 -8.35
N THR A 104 4.02 -14.45 -9.24
CA THR A 104 4.13 -14.60 -10.68
C THR A 104 5.11 -13.59 -11.25
N ASP A 105 5.67 -13.95 -12.40
CA ASP A 105 6.44 -13.04 -13.24
C ASP A 105 5.61 -11.85 -13.72
N GLU A 106 6.23 -10.67 -13.78
CA GLU A 106 5.64 -9.44 -14.27
C GLU A 106 6.66 -8.68 -15.13
N VAL A 107 6.22 -8.25 -16.31
CA VAL A 107 6.98 -7.39 -17.21
C VAL A 107 6.12 -6.17 -17.53
N GLY A 108 6.64 -4.98 -17.21
CA GLY A 108 5.99 -3.71 -17.49
C GLY A 108 6.10 -3.32 -18.96
N SER A 109 5.27 -2.35 -19.37
CA SER A 109 5.38 -1.78 -20.71
C SER A 109 6.75 -1.18 -20.95
N THR A 110 7.26 -1.38 -22.16
CA THR A 110 8.57 -0.88 -22.54
C THR A 110 8.52 0.57 -23.00
N ARG A 111 9.63 1.27 -22.82
CA ARG A 111 9.83 2.66 -23.27
C ARG A 111 11.20 2.75 -23.94
N GLN A 112 11.25 3.28 -25.15
CA GLN A 112 12.51 3.47 -25.87
C GLN A 112 13.12 4.84 -25.52
N ALA A 113 14.42 4.86 -25.25
CA ALA A 113 15.23 6.06 -25.11
C ALA A 113 16.60 5.84 -25.78
N GLY A 114 16.85 6.58 -26.86
CA GLY A 114 17.99 6.35 -27.74
C GLY A 114 17.99 4.94 -28.36
N ASP A 115 19.14 4.27 -28.27
CA ASP A 115 19.35 2.90 -28.77
C ASP A 115 18.86 1.81 -27.80
N TRP A 116 18.28 2.20 -26.67
CA TRP A 116 17.88 1.30 -25.59
C TRP A 116 16.38 1.30 -25.38
N GLU A 117 15.89 0.17 -24.88
CA GLU A 117 14.53 -0.02 -24.39
C GLU A 117 14.58 -0.33 -22.89
N TYR A 118 13.75 0.37 -22.12
CA TYR A 118 13.67 0.31 -20.67
C TYR A 118 12.31 -0.21 -20.22
N PHE A 119 12.30 -1.00 -19.16
CA PHE A 119 11.07 -1.57 -18.61
C PHE A 119 11.26 -1.96 -17.15
N THR A 120 10.15 -2.09 -16.42
CA THR A 120 10.14 -2.73 -15.11
C THR A 120 9.94 -4.23 -15.28
N MET A 121 10.59 -5.03 -14.44
CA MET A 121 10.37 -6.47 -14.40
C MET A 121 10.51 -6.97 -12.97
N ARG A 122 9.67 -7.95 -12.61
CA ARG A 122 9.74 -8.68 -11.35
C ARG A 122 9.63 -10.16 -11.68
N ARG A 123 10.62 -10.94 -11.29
CA ARG A 123 10.58 -12.39 -11.42
C ARG A 123 9.86 -13.01 -10.22
N GLN A 124 9.34 -14.21 -10.41
CA GLN A 124 8.83 -15.04 -9.33
C GLN A 124 9.85 -15.12 -8.18
N GLY A 125 9.38 -14.93 -6.96
CA GLY A 125 10.17 -14.89 -5.73
C GLY A 125 10.82 -13.52 -5.43
N GLU A 126 10.69 -12.52 -6.31
CA GLU A 126 11.17 -11.17 -6.05
C GLU A 126 10.11 -10.30 -5.39
N GLU A 127 10.53 -9.55 -4.37
CA GLU A 127 9.67 -8.68 -3.55
C GLU A 127 9.24 -7.39 -4.28
N ALA A 128 10.08 -6.87 -5.18
CA ALA A 128 9.82 -5.63 -5.90
C ALA A 128 10.38 -5.68 -7.33
N SER A 129 9.72 -4.97 -8.25
CA SER A 129 10.19 -4.81 -9.62
C SER A 129 11.45 -3.95 -9.67
N ARG A 130 12.39 -4.33 -10.54
CA ARG A 130 13.58 -3.52 -10.86
C ARG A 130 13.41 -2.87 -12.22
N ILE A 131 14.20 -1.83 -12.49
CA ILE A 131 14.27 -1.21 -13.82
C ILE A 131 15.41 -1.87 -14.59
N TYR A 132 15.09 -2.36 -15.78
CA TYR A 132 16.02 -3.01 -16.70
C TYR A 132 16.14 -2.23 -18.00
N ARG A 133 17.22 -2.51 -18.74
CA ARG A 133 17.36 -2.11 -20.14
C ARG A 133 17.87 -3.24 -21.04
N ARG A 134 17.54 -3.12 -22.33
CA ARG A 134 18.11 -3.92 -23.43
C ARG A 134 18.26 -3.06 -24.68
N VAL A 135 19.03 -3.53 -25.66
CA VAL A 135 19.10 -2.86 -26.97
C VAL A 135 17.70 -2.84 -27.58
N ALA A 136 17.28 -1.68 -28.09
CA ALA A 136 15.94 -1.50 -28.63
C ALA A 136 15.64 -2.51 -29.76
N SER A 137 14.51 -3.19 -29.64
CA SER A 137 14.04 -4.20 -30.60
C SER A 137 12.53 -4.09 -30.77
N ILE A 138 12.06 -4.08 -32.01
CA ILE A 138 10.63 -4.10 -32.32
C ILE A 138 10.08 -5.54 -32.50
N ASP A 139 10.97 -6.52 -32.59
CA ASP A 139 10.63 -7.87 -33.04
C ASP A 139 10.24 -8.83 -31.90
N SER A 140 10.38 -8.40 -30.63
CA SER A 140 10.10 -9.23 -29.45
C SER A 140 9.84 -8.36 -28.22
N GLU A 141 8.90 -8.74 -27.36
CA GLU A 141 8.74 -8.16 -26.02
C GLU A 141 9.77 -8.76 -25.04
N PRO A 142 10.08 -8.10 -23.91
CA PRO A 142 10.94 -8.68 -22.90
C PRO A 142 10.25 -9.83 -22.16
N SER A 143 11.05 -10.79 -21.68
CA SER A 143 10.60 -11.99 -20.98
C SER A 143 11.45 -12.22 -19.73
N THR A 144 10.83 -12.72 -18.67
CA THR A 144 11.52 -13.08 -17.42
C THR A 144 12.52 -14.23 -17.58
N GLU A 145 12.44 -14.99 -18.66
CA GLU A 145 13.38 -16.06 -19.02
C GLU A 145 14.73 -15.55 -19.57
N GLU A 146 14.78 -14.28 -19.99
CA GLU A 146 15.98 -13.64 -20.52
C GLU A 146 16.74 -12.88 -19.43
N GLU A 147 18.00 -12.56 -19.72
CA GLU A 147 18.82 -11.71 -18.87
C GLU A 147 19.00 -10.33 -19.50
N TYR A 148 18.88 -9.31 -18.66
CA TYR A 148 18.95 -7.91 -19.06
C TYR A 148 19.85 -7.13 -18.12
N GLU A 149 20.27 -5.94 -18.56
CA GLU A 149 21.05 -5.06 -17.72
C GLU A 149 20.14 -4.37 -16.69
N VAL A 150 20.50 -4.46 -15.41
CA VAL A 150 19.79 -3.76 -14.33
C VAL A 150 20.24 -2.30 -14.33
N VAL A 151 19.29 -1.38 -14.46
CA VAL A 151 19.51 0.07 -14.39
C VAL A 151 19.35 0.58 -12.97
N LEU A 152 18.35 0.07 -12.25
CA LEU A 152 18.04 0.44 -10.86
C LEU A 152 17.36 -0.73 -10.12
N ASP A 153 17.92 -1.10 -8.97
CA ASP A 153 17.30 -2.01 -8.01
C ASP A 153 16.78 -1.20 -6.80
N PRO A 154 15.48 -1.26 -6.46
CA PRO A 154 14.95 -0.63 -5.25
C PRO A 154 15.67 -1.04 -3.96
N ALA A 155 16.25 -2.24 -3.92
CA ALA A 155 17.00 -2.73 -2.76
C ALA A 155 18.25 -1.89 -2.46
N ASP A 156 18.83 -1.23 -3.46
CA ASP A 156 19.98 -0.34 -3.29
C ASP A 156 19.59 0.95 -2.54
N LEU A 157 18.31 1.32 -2.59
CA LEU A 157 17.75 2.46 -1.86
C LEU A 157 17.25 2.04 -0.48
N ASP A 158 16.57 0.89 -0.40
CA ASP A 158 15.98 0.35 0.81
C ASP A 158 15.96 -1.19 0.76
N PRO A 159 16.83 -1.87 1.53
CA PRO A 159 16.89 -3.33 1.52
C PRO A 159 15.68 -4.01 2.17
N THR A 160 14.74 -3.25 2.74
CA THR A 160 13.49 -3.79 3.29
C THR A 160 12.39 -3.92 2.25
N TYR A 161 12.63 -3.51 1.00
CA TYR A 161 11.66 -3.54 -0.11
C TYR A 161 10.35 -2.79 0.18
N ARG A 162 10.38 -1.81 1.09
CA ARG A 162 9.24 -0.90 1.34
C ARG A 162 9.27 0.34 0.46
N THR A 163 10.25 0.38 -0.44
CA THR A 163 10.44 1.44 -1.41
C THR A 163 10.15 0.89 -2.79
N LEU A 164 9.24 1.56 -3.51
CA LEU A 164 8.94 1.27 -4.90
C LEU A 164 9.53 2.36 -5.78
N VAL A 165 9.99 1.97 -6.96
CA VAL A 165 10.48 2.90 -7.99
C VAL A 165 9.64 2.78 -9.26
N SER A 166 9.50 3.86 -10.00
CA SER A 166 8.80 3.84 -11.29
C SER A 166 9.41 4.83 -12.26
N ILE A 167 9.57 4.41 -13.52
CA ILE A 167 10.04 5.28 -14.60
C ILE A 167 8.98 6.36 -14.83
N MET A 168 9.39 7.62 -14.75
CA MET A 168 8.53 8.76 -15.07
C MET A 168 8.74 9.17 -16.51
N ASP A 169 9.96 9.54 -16.88
CA ASP A 169 10.27 10.11 -18.20
C ASP A 169 11.74 9.92 -18.58
N PHE A 170 12.08 10.20 -19.83
CA PHE A 170 13.45 10.22 -20.36
C PHE A 170 13.73 11.55 -21.04
N SER A 171 14.98 12.03 -20.97
CA SER A 171 15.38 13.19 -21.76
C SER A 171 15.26 12.88 -23.26
N LEU A 172 15.06 13.92 -24.08
CA LEU A 172 14.84 13.75 -25.53
C LEU A 172 16.00 13.03 -26.24
N ASP A 173 17.23 13.20 -25.75
CA ASP A 173 18.43 12.52 -26.26
C ASP A 173 18.63 11.11 -25.68
N GLY A 174 17.79 10.71 -24.73
CA GLY A 174 17.82 9.39 -24.09
C GLY A 174 18.98 9.17 -23.12
N THR A 175 19.67 10.23 -22.69
CA THR A 175 20.82 10.14 -21.78
C THR A 175 20.44 10.18 -20.31
N LEU A 176 19.28 10.75 -19.97
CA LEU A 176 18.77 10.86 -18.60
C LEU A 176 17.46 10.09 -18.44
N MET A 177 17.29 9.48 -17.26
CA MET A 177 16.04 8.88 -16.82
C MET A 177 15.55 9.59 -15.56
N MET A 178 14.29 9.99 -15.57
CA MET A 178 13.59 10.45 -14.38
C MET A 178 12.78 9.31 -13.78
N TYR A 179 12.88 9.13 -12.46
CA TYR A 179 12.12 8.10 -11.75
C TYR A 179 11.58 8.60 -10.42
N SER A 180 10.42 8.08 -10.04
CA SER A 180 9.82 8.32 -8.73
C SER A 180 10.25 7.28 -7.73
N ILE A 181 10.26 7.68 -6.46
CA ILE A 181 10.50 6.85 -5.29
C ILE A 181 9.30 7.03 -4.36
N ARG A 182 8.66 5.93 -3.99
CA ARG A 182 7.55 5.91 -3.01
C ARG A 182 7.92 5.02 -1.85
N GLN A 183 7.86 5.55 -0.62
CA GLN A 183 8.17 4.82 0.61
C GLN A 183 6.90 4.50 1.39
N GLY A 184 6.78 3.26 1.86
CA GLY A 184 5.75 2.86 2.84
C GLY A 184 4.30 3.05 2.38
N GLY A 185 4.07 3.21 1.07
CA GLY A 185 2.74 3.45 0.50
C GLY A 185 2.19 4.87 0.74
N ALA A 186 3.03 5.84 1.13
CA ALA A 186 2.63 7.25 1.17
C ALA A 186 2.15 7.71 -0.22
N ASP A 187 1.22 8.66 -0.28
CA ASP A 187 0.75 9.25 -1.54
C ASP A 187 1.85 10.13 -2.18
N GLU A 188 2.65 10.77 -1.33
CA GLU A 188 3.82 11.54 -1.68
C GLU A 188 4.92 10.69 -2.33
N ILE A 189 5.64 11.28 -3.28
CA ILE A 189 6.80 10.68 -3.93
C ILE A 189 7.98 11.65 -3.90
N ALA A 190 9.19 11.12 -3.85
CA ALA A 190 10.38 11.84 -4.26
C ALA A 190 10.67 11.56 -5.74
N VAL A 191 11.37 12.47 -6.42
CA VAL A 191 11.78 12.28 -7.82
C VAL A 191 13.28 12.47 -7.94
N ARG A 192 13.92 11.58 -8.69
CA ARG A 192 15.35 11.62 -8.98
C ARG A 192 15.60 11.52 -10.47
N ILE A 193 16.78 11.97 -10.87
CA ILE A 193 17.26 11.95 -12.24
C ILE A 193 18.54 11.13 -12.26
N ARG A 194 18.62 10.15 -13.16
CA ARG A 194 19.74 9.25 -13.32
C ARG A 194 20.38 9.46 -14.68
N ASP A 195 21.68 9.64 -14.69
CA ASP A 195 22.48 9.60 -15.91
C ASP A 195 22.68 8.13 -16.33
N LEU A 196 22.22 7.81 -17.54
CA LEU A 196 22.15 6.43 -18.05
C LEU A 196 23.48 5.93 -18.62
N GLU A 197 24.46 6.81 -18.83
CA GLU A 197 25.80 6.44 -19.29
C GLU A 197 26.67 6.03 -18.09
N SER A 198 26.71 6.87 -17.06
CA SER A 198 27.47 6.65 -15.82
C SER A 198 26.76 5.73 -14.82
N GLY A 199 25.42 5.69 -14.84
CA GLY A 199 24.62 5.01 -13.83
C GLY A 199 24.58 5.73 -12.48
N GLU A 200 24.88 7.03 -12.43
CA GLU A 200 24.82 7.85 -11.21
C GLU A 200 23.58 8.76 -11.22
N ASP A 201 23.04 9.02 -10.03
CA ASP A 201 21.97 10.02 -9.88
C ASP A 201 22.58 11.43 -9.93
N LEU A 202 21.94 12.36 -10.64
CA LEU A 202 22.29 13.78 -10.62
C LEU A 202 21.99 14.39 -9.24
N PRO A 203 22.63 15.52 -8.87
CA PRO A 203 22.33 16.23 -7.62
C PRO A 203 20.89 16.76 -7.56
N ASP A 204 20.33 17.11 -8.73
CA ASP A 204 18.97 17.61 -8.91
C ASP A 204 17.94 16.55 -8.55
N ARG A 205 17.00 16.91 -7.68
CA ARG A 205 15.97 16.00 -7.16
C ARG A 205 14.81 16.76 -6.57
N LEU A 206 13.61 16.19 -6.64
CA LEU A 206 12.44 16.67 -5.93
C LEU A 206 12.24 15.84 -4.64
N ALA A 207 12.04 16.52 -3.51
CA ALA A 207 11.78 15.89 -2.22
C ALA A 207 10.37 15.26 -2.16
N ASP A 208 10.08 14.49 -1.11
CA ASP A 208 8.77 13.88 -0.91
C ASP A 208 7.64 14.91 -0.89
N ALA A 209 6.79 14.87 -1.91
CA ALA A 209 5.58 15.69 -1.98
C ALA A 209 4.55 15.09 -2.94
N LEU A 210 3.38 15.73 -3.01
CA LEU A 210 2.36 15.40 -3.98
C LEU A 210 2.73 16.04 -5.33
N TYR A 211 3.00 15.22 -6.34
CA TYR A 211 3.23 15.64 -7.71
C TYR A 211 2.16 15.06 -8.64
N SER A 212 1.64 15.85 -9.57
CA SER A 212 0.63 15.41 -10.56
C SER A 212 1.15 15.42 -12.01
N GLY A 213 2.45 15.60 -12.20
CA GLY A 213 3.15 15.56 -13.48
C GLY A 213 4.59 16.03 -13.26
N VAL A 214 5.57 15.31 -13.82
CA VAL A 214 6.99 15.68 -13.81
C VAL A 214 7.60 15.11 -15.09
N GLU A 215 8.06 15.99 -15.97
CA GLU A 215 8.47 15.65 -17.35
C GLU A 215 9.63 16.55 -17.77
N PHE A 216 10.59 15.99 -18.51
CA PHE A 216 11.69 16.77 -19.05
C PHE A 216 11.18 17.87 -19.99
N ASP A 217 11.92 18.98 -20.04
CA ASP A 217 11.73 19.92 -21.13
C ASP A 217 12.24 19.35 -22.46
N ASP A 218 11.82 19.96 -23.56
CA ASP A 218 12.18 19.53 -24.92
C ASP A 218 13.68 19.67 -25.23
N THR A 219 14.40 20.44 -24.41
CA THR A 219 15.85 20.64 -24.53
C THR A 219 16.67 19.68 -23.68
N GLY A 220 16.07 18.95 -22.73
CA GLY A 220 16.77 18.09 -21.78
C GLY A 220 17.63 18.86 -20.77
N THR A 221 17.42 20.16 -20.61
CA THR A 221 18.20 21.03 -19.71
C THR A 221 17.50 21.29 -18.39
N GLY A 222 16.27 20.83 -18.27
CA GLY A 222 15.37 21.08 -17.16
C GLY A 222 14.15 20.19 -17.24
N PHE A 223 13.20 20.44 -16.36
CA PHE A 223 11.93 19.73 -16.34
C PHE A 223 10.80 20.60 -15.82
N TYR A 224 9.61 20.33 -16.31
CA TYR A 224 8.38 20.88 -15.78
C TYR A 224 7.83 19.95 -14.70
N TYR A 225 7.27 20.53 -13.64
CA TYR A 225 6.60 19.74 -12.61
C TYR A 225 5.39 20.46 -12.02
N THR A 226 4.39 19.67 -11.62
CA THR A 226 3.24 20.19 -10.87
C THR A 226 3.37 19.79 -9.41
N TYR A 227 3.78 20.75 -8.57
CA TYR A 227 3.79 20.59 -7.11
C TYR A 227 2.40 20.85 -6.54
N ARG A 228 1.90 19.94 -5.70
CA ARG A 228 0.59 20.08 -5.05
C ARG A 228 0.71 20.28 -3.56
N SER A 229 0.31 21.46 -3.12
CA SER A 229 0.16 21.79 -1.71
C SER A 229 -1.27 21.57 -1.24
N ARG A 230 -1.42 20.96 -0.06
CA ARG A 230 -2.71 20.86 0.65
C ARG A 230 -3.19 22.21 1.20
N GLU A 231 -2.34 23.23 1.19
CA GLU A 231 -2.66 24.58 1.66
C GLU A 231 -2.93 25.53 0.49
N THR A 232 -2.01 25.57 -0.49
CA THR A 232 -2.03 26.57 -1.56
C THR A 232 -2.51 26.04 -2.91
N GLY A 233 -2.71 24.73 -3.04
CA GLY A 233 -3.12 24.08 -4.30
C GLY A 233 -1.95 23.70 -5.22
N PRO A 234 -2.27 23.29 -6.46
CA PRO A 234 -1.29 22.90 -7.46
C PRO A 234 -0.57 24.11 -8.08
N ARG A 235 0.74 23.98 -8.32
CA ARG A 235 1.58 24.95 -9.03
C ARG A 235 2.45 24.23 -10.05
N ILE A 236 2.39 24.72 -11.28
CA ILE A 236 3.24 24.32 -12.40
C ILE A 236 4.51 25.16 -12.32
N ARG A 237 5.64 24.50 -12.24
CA ARG A 237 6.97 25.09 -12.15
C ARG A 237 7.90 24.50 -13.20
N HIS A 238 8.97 25.23 -13.51
CA HIS A 238 10.10 24.70 -14.28
C HIS A 238 11.36 24.77 -13.43
N HIS A 239 12.11 23.68 -13.49
CA HIS A 239 13.43 23.56 -12.89
C HIS A 239 14.48 23.48 -13.98
N THR A 240 15.55 24.26 -13.86
CA THR A 240 16.74 24.15 -14.70
C THR A 240 17.81 23.33 -14.00
N LEU A 241 18.30 22.27 -14.64
CA LEU A 241 19.27 21.36 -14.04
C LEU A 241 20.55 22.10 -13.60
N GLY A 242 21.03 21.73 -12.42
CA GLY A 242 22.19 22.33 -11.76
C GLY A 242 21.89 23.60 -10.97
N GLN A 243 20.63 24.07 -10.95
CA GLN A 243 20.21 25.20 -10.12
C GLN A 243 19.62 24.73 -8.78
N ASP A 244 19.48 25.67 -7.84
CA ASP A 244 18.76 25.39 -6.60
C ASP A 244 17.24 25.42 -6.86
N LEU A 245 16.50 24.43 -6.34
CA LEU A 245 15.03 24.36 -6.50
C LEU A 245 14.29 25.61 -6.00
N SER A 246 14.88 26.41 -5.10
CA SER A 246 14.28 27.66 -4.65
C SER A 246 14.28 28.76 -5.72
N GLU A 247 15.05 28.58 -6.79
CA GLU A 247 15.09 29.48 -7.95
C GLU A 247 14.05 29.11 -9.03
N ASP A 248 13.35 27.98 -8.87
CA ASP A 248 12.36 27.50 -9.83
C ASP A 248 11.23 28.52 -10.05
N GLU A 249 10.95 28.81 -11.31
CA GLU A 249 9.89 29.74 -11.71
C GLU A 249 8.52 29.07 -11.63
N GLU A 250 7.56 29.72 -10.98
CA GLU A 250 6.15 29.36 -11.10
C GLU A 250 5.59 29.87 -12.43
N ILE A 251 5.24 28.94 -13.31
CA ILE A 251 4.71 29.23 -14.64
C ILE A 251 3.20 29.40 -14.59
N TRP A 252 2.51 28.59 -13.78
CA TRP A 252 1.06 28.58 -13.74
C TRP A 252 0.49 27.97 -12.45
N GLY A 253 -0.79 28.23 -12.18
CA GLY A 253 -1.54 27.66 -11.07
C GLY A 253 -1.89 28.67 -9.97
N GLU A 254 -1.38 29.90 -10.05
CA GLU A 254 -1.80 30.99 -9.16
C GLU A 254 -3.33 31.18 -9.20
N GLY A 255 -3.93 31.35 -8.02
CA GLY A 255 -5.38 31.49 -7.87
C GLY A 255 -6.16 30.18 -7.75
N TYR A 256 -5.54 29.02 -8.02
CA TYR A 256 -6.16 27.71 -7.77
C TYR A 256 -5.86 27.24 -6.35
N GLY A 257 -6.94 27.01 -5.58
CA GLY A 257 -6.87 26.56 -4.19
C GLY A 257 -6.60 25.07 -4.02
N PRO A 258 -6.52 24.59 -2.77
CA PRO A 258 -6.11 23.22 -2.42
C PRO A 258 -7.03 22.11 -2.94
N THR A 259 -8.28 22.43 -3.29
CA THR A 259 -9.22 21.46 -3.87
C THR A 259 -9.05 21.28 -5.38
N ALA A 260 -8.19 22.07 -6.03
CA ALA A 260 -7.92 21.94 -7.46
C ALA A 260 -6.94 20.79 -7.76
N PHE A 261 -7.14 20.19 -8.91
CA PHE A 261 -6.28 19.16 -9.49
C PHE A 261 -5.90 19.64 -10.89
N ILE A 262 -4.60 19.81 -11.11
CA ILE A 262 -4.03 20.31 -12.36
C ILE A 262 -2.93 19.32 -12.75
N GLY A 263 -2.92 18.92 -14.02
CA GLY A 263 -1.88 18.09 -14.63
C GLY A 263 -1.25 18.82 -15.80
N MET A 264 -0.09 18.32 -16.23
CA MET A 264 0.58 18.70 -17.47
C MET A 264 0.26 17.57 -18.46
N ASP A 265 -0.75 17.75 -19.31
CA ASP A 265 -1.16 16.82 -20.35
C ASP A 265 -1.21 17.56 -21.71
#